data_AF-A0A832MY94-F1
#
_entry.id   AF-A0A832MY94-F1
#
_cell.length_a   1.000
_cell.length_b   1.000
_cell.length_c   1.000
_cell.angle_alpha   90.00
_cell.angle_beta   90.00
_cell.angle_gamma   90.00
#
_symmetry.space_group_name_H-M   'P 1'
#
loop_
_entity.id
_entity.type
_entity.pdbx_description
1 polymer ?
#
loop_
_entity_poly.entity_id
_entity_poly.type
_entity_poly.pdbx_seq_one_letter_code
_entity_poly.pdbx_strand_id
1 'polypeptide(L)'
;MHEEDSLSILGLRPDEEKKLKAMGIRTLEQVAIMSKWDLGLGERRGASVIQTARNILLGRHVENVEINADSKPRYVKIYANRTDERFQRVISLVFNVDLYRCEVKRDPEGFTVMEGTGSFEEVLREAEDLRLRVDASKSAMDVEAGIQVSRKEVLSFAKSKGFDHFWKNVFEEIKGNEVMKQGIACSLFSSPYEPVHILVVGNPASAKTMAKDILVQNFSDIVLIGANSTRAGLVVNRVSGDPGALTFSDGKVVVIDELDKIPEQDIEYTYELLSNGRCRVDTGKIHQDIESHFTAIALANPSEQVFVKDRPLMEQIGLPPALLSRFALIVRAEDIGEEDMRDLMLRKMYMSGEIKSLTKLYDYWVKLARQHNSRLRASKASVTTYIDKVLRLVNAFRDTPLRRDARMSDYARRLPMAIARSEFRDVEDEDLELALDIFEASLQGWPLK
;
A
#
# COMPACT_ATOMS: atom_id res chain seq x y z
N MET A 1 -22.10 0.82 -7.26
CA MET A 1 -22.03 -0.06 -8.45
C MET A 1 -20.71 0.30 -9.09
N HIS A 2 -19.66 -0.51 -8.89
CA HIS A 2 -18.29 -0.13 -9.26
C HIS A 2 -18.23 0.17 -10.76
N GLU A 3 -17.76 1.36 -11.13
CA GLU A 3 -17.55 1.78 -12.53
C GLU A 3 -16.56 0.88 -13.28
N GLU A 4 -15.79 0.08 -12.54
CA GLU A 4 -14.70 -0.76 -13.04
C GLU A 4 -15.16 -1.94 -13.91
N ASP A 5 -16.37 -2.48 -13.72
CA ASP A 5 -16.88 -3.67 -14.45
C ASP A 5 -17.90 -3.33 -15.56
N SER A 6 -17.89 -2.08 -16.02
CA SER A 6 -18.80 -1.58 -17.05
C SER A 6 -18.56 -2.22 -18.43
N LEU A 7 -19.66 -2.43 -19.18
CA LEU A 7 -19.64 -2.91 -20.58
C LEU A 7 -18.92 -1.96 -21.55
N SER A 8 -18.69 -0.70 -21.17
CA SER A 8 -18.03 0.31 -22.00
C SER A 8 -16.60 -0.07 -22.41
N ILE A 9 -15.97 -0.98 -21.67
CA ILE A 9 -14.58 -1.41 -21.87
C ILE A 9 -14.47 -2.53 -22.92
N LEU A 10 -15.60 -3.11 -23.36
CA LEU A 10 -15.63 -4.21 -24.33
C LEU A 10 -15.50 -3.78 -25.80
N GLY A 11 -15.39 -2.48 -26.09
CA GLY A 11 -15.34 -1.98 -27.47
C GLY A 11 -16.60 -2.34 -28.28
N LEU A 12 -17.75 -2.32 -27.61
CA LEU A 12 -19.06 -2.57 -28.22
C LEU A 12 -19.51 -1.35 -29.02
N ARG A 13 -20.22 -1.57 -30.12
CA ARG A 13 -20.94 -0.50 -30.80
C ARG A 13 -22.13 -0.05 -29.93
N PRO A 14 -22.58 1.21 -30.05
CA PRO A 14 -23.69 1.73 -29.24
C PRO A 14 -24.98 0.89 -29.32
N ASP A 15 -25.26 0.29 -30.48
CA ASP A 15 -26.40 -0.61 -30.70
C ASP A 15 -26.21 -1.98 -30.04
N GLU A 16 -24.99 -2.54 -30.06
CA GLU A 16 -24.64 -3.78 -29.36
C GLU A 16 -24.76 -3.61 -27.84
N GLU A 17 -24.24 -2.50 -27.29
CA GLU A 17 -24.31 -2.19 -25.87
C GLU A 17 -25.75 -1.97 -25.41
N LYS A 18 -26.56 -1.24 -26.19
CA LYS A 18 -27.98 -1.04 -25.92
C LYS A 18 -28.75 -2.36 -25.89
N LYS A 19 -28.41 -3.29 -26.79
CA LYS A 19 -29.02 -4.63 -26.85
C LYS A 19 -28.70 -5.45 -25.60
N LEU A 20 -27.43 -5.50 -25.17
CA LEU A 20 -27.03 -6.20 -23.95
C LEU A 20 -27.69 -5.59 -22.70
N LYS A 21 -27.74 -4.27 -22.60
CA LYS A 21 -28.43 -3.56 -21.51
C LYS A 21 -29.93 -3.85 -21.49
N ALA A 22 -30.58 -3.95 -22.65
CA ALA A 22 -31.99 -4.33 -22.75
C ALA A 22 -32.25 -5.78 -22.28
N MET A 23 -31.25 -6.66 -22.39
CA MET A 23 -31.29 -8.04 -21.86
C MET A 23 -30.94 -8.11 -20.36
N GLY A 24 -30.73 -6.98 -19.70
CA GLY A 24 -30.37 -6.90 -18.28
C GLY A 24 -28.89 -7.16 -17.98
N ILE A 25 -28.06 -7.33 -19.01
CA ILE A 25 -26.62 -7.54 -18.91
C ILE A 25 -25.96 -6.18 -18.71
N ARG A 26 -25.21 -6.04 -17.61
CA ARG A 26 -24.57 -4.78 -17.21
C ARG A 26 -23.09 -4.94 -16.83
N THR A 27 -22.61 -6.15 -16.59
CA THR A 27 -21.22 -6.39 -16.16
C THR A 27 -20.44 -7.28 -17.10
N LEU A 28 -19.11 -7.12 -17.10
CA LEU A 28 -18.17 -7.98 -17.83
C LEU A 28 -18.33 -9.47 -17.45
N GLU A 29 -18.60 -9.75 -16.18
CA GLU A 29 -18.76 -11.11 -15.65
C GLU A 29 -19.96 -11.82 -16.26
N GLN A 30 -21.09 -11.11 -16.38
CA GLN A 30 -22.30 -11.65 -16.99
C GLN A 30 -22.03 -12.03 -18.44
N VAL A 31 -21.29 -11.19 -19.18
CA VAL A 31 -20.88 -11.49 -20.55
C VAL A 31 -19.92 -12.70 -20.59
N ALA A 32 -18.95 -12.77 -19.68
CA ALA A 32 -17.90 -13.79 -19.69
C ALA A 32 -18.42 -15.23 -19.46
N ILE A 33 -19.53 -15.40 -18.74
CA ILE A 33 -20.13 -16.71 -18.42
C ILE A 33 -21.22 -17.16 -19.40
N MET A 34 -21.62 -16.32 -20.35
CA MET A 34 -22.69 -16.63 -21.32
C MET A 34 -22.19 -17.47 -22.49
N SER A 35 -23.11 -18.08 -23.24
CA SER A 35 -22.79 -18.70 -24.52
C SER A 35 -22.78 -17.66 -25.64
N LYS A 36 -22.04 -17.95 -26.72
CA LYS A 36 -21.96 -17.09 -27.92
C LYS A 36 -23.32 -16.84 -28.59
N TRP A 37 -24.31 -17.69 -28.33
CA TRP A 37 -25.66 -17.57 -28.87
C TRP A 37 -26.55 -16.66 -28.00
N ASP A 38 -26.31 -16.65 -26.69
CA ASP A 38 -27.14 -15.91 -25.73
C ASP A 38 -26.94 -14.40 -25.79
N LEU A 39 -25.85 -13.92 -26.42
CA LEU A 39 -25.58 -12.49 -26.55
C LEU A 39 -26.39 -11.81 -27.67
N GLY A 40 -26.98 -12.59 -28.59
CA GLY A 40 -27.72 -12.04 -29.73
C GLY A 40 -26.88 -11.21 -30.71
N LEU A 41 -25.54 -11.31 -30.66
CA LEU A 41 -24.60 -10.58 -31.53
C LEU A 41 -24.16 -11.38 -32.77
N GLY A 42 -24.68 -12.61 -32.93
CA GLY A 42 -24.20 -13.57 -33.93
C GLY A 42 -22.95 -14.31 -33.47
N GLU A 43 -22.71 -15.49 -34.05
CA GLU A 43 -21.74 -16.47 -33.53
C GLU A 43 -20.31 -15.93 -33.38
N ARG A 44 -19.75 -15.34 -34.46
CA ARG A 44 -18.37 -14.83 -34.47
C ARG A 44 -18.18 -13.64 -33.52
N ARG A 45 -19.12 -12.68 -33.54
CA ARG A 45 -19.02 -11.48 -32.71
C ARG A 45 -19.27 -11.80 -31.24
N GLY A 46 -20.26 -12.64 -30.94
CA GLY A 46 -20.52 -13.12 -29.59
C GLY A 46 -19.31 -13.83 -28.99
N ALA A 47 -18.69 -14.76 -29.73
CA ALA A 47 -17.47 -15.43 -29.27
C ALA A 47 -16.32 -14.45 -29.00
N SER A 48 -16.11 -13.46 -29.88
CA SER A 48 -15.08 -12.43 -29.70
C SER A 48 -15.33 -11.58 -28.45
N VAL A 49 -16.57 -11.13 -28.22
CA VAL A 49 -16.92 -10.29 -27.06
C VAL A 49 -16.76 -11.06 -25.74
N ILE A 50 -17.15 -12.34 -25.71
CA ILE A 50 -16.94 -13.21 -24.55
C ILE A 50 -15.45 -13.37 -24.26
N GLN A 51 -14.65 -13.63 -25.30
CA GLN A 51 -13.20 -13.81 -25.13
C GLN A 51 -12.53 -12.54 -24.61
N THR A 52 -12.92 -11.36 -25.14
CA THR A 52 -12.44 -10.07 -24.63
C THR A 52 -12.83 -9.85 -23.16
N ALA A 53 -14.09 -10.14 -22.79
CA ALA A 53 -14.53 -10.01 -21.41
C ALA A 53 -13.73 -10.91 -20.46
N ARG A 54 -13.50 -12.17 -20.84
CA ARG A 54 -12.66 -13.11 -20.08
C ARG A 54 -11.22 -12.61 -19.96
N ASN A 55 -10.63 -12.15 -21.05
CA ASN A 55 -9.26 -11.63 -21.03
C ASN A 55 -9.09 -10.42 -20.10
N ILE A 56 -10.06 -9.49 -20.09
CA ILE A 56 -10.04 -8.33 -19.18
C ILE A 56 -10.15 -8.80 -17.72
N LEU A 57 -11.09 -9.68 -17.42
CA LEU A 57 -11.29 -10.20 -16.05
C LEU A 57 -10.05 -10.97 -15.56
N LEU A 58 -9.45 -11.80 -16.41
CA LEU A 58 -8.23 -12.53 -16.09
C LEU A 58 -7.05 -11.57 -15.88
N GLY A 59 -6.85 -10.59 -16.75
CA GLY A 59 -5.74 -9.64 -16.63
C GLY A 59 -5.82 -8.76 -15.38
N ARG A 60 -7.02 -8.50 -14.86
CA ARG A 60 -7.22 -7.70 -13.64
C ARG A 60 -7.05 -8.51 -12.35
N HIS A 61 -7.48 -9.76 -12.38
CA HIS A 61 -7.63 -10.54 -11.15
C HIS A 61 -6.59 -11.63 -10.99
N VAL A 62 -5.99 -12.13 -12.07
CA VAL A 62 -4.95 -13.16 -12.02
C VAL A 62 -3.59 -12.52 -11.79
N GLU A 63 -2.98 -12.86 -10.66
CA GLU A 63 -1.68 -12.36 -10.25
C GLU A 63 -0.54 -13.26 -10.73
N ASN A 64 -0.73 -14.58 -10.79
CA ASN A 64 0.31 -15.51 -11.21
C ASN A 64 -0.29 -16.87 -11.62
N VAL A 65 0.43 -17.63 -12.43
CA VAL A 65 0.06 -19.00 -12.83
C VAL A 65 1.25 -19.92 -12.63
N GLU A 66 1.08 -20.91 -11.76
CA GLU A 66 2.02 -21.98 -11.48
C GLU A 66 1.53 -23.28 -12.13
N ILE A 67 2.42 -23.97 -12.85
CA ILE A 67 2.09 -25.15 -13.62
C ILE A 67 2.96 -26.30 -13.13
N ASN A 68 2.33 -27.36 -12.63
CA ASN A 68 2.99 -28.62 -12.31
C ASN A 68 2.59 -29.67 -13.36
N ALA A 69 3.41 -29.78 -14.41
CA ALA A 69 3.19 -30.70 -15.51
C ALA A 69 3.87 -32.07 -15.32
N ASP A 70 4.95 -32.14 -14.52
CA ASP A 70 5.86 -33.29 -14.51
C ASP A 70 5.63 -34.26 -13.35
N SER A 71 5.02 -33.81 -12.24
CA SER A 71 4.83 -34.60 -11.03
C SER A 71 3.36 -34.84 -10.71
N LYS A 72 3.00 -36.07 -10.32
CA LYS A 72 1.61 -36.40 -9.93
C LYS A 72 1.31 -36.01 -8.47
N PRO A 73 0.12 -35.44 -8.18
CA PRO A 73 -0.92 -35.07 -9.14
C PRO A 73 -0.53 -33.81 -9.94
N ARG A 74 -0.77 -33.83 -11.26
CA ARG A 74 -0.54 -32.65 -12.12
C ARG A 74 -1.60 -31.60 -11.80
N TYR A 75 -1.20 -30.34 -11.77
CA TYR A 75 -2.12 -29.23 -11.47
C TYR A 75 -1.67 -27.92 -12.11
N VAL A 76 -2.63 -26.99 -12.23
CA VAL A 76 -2.40 -25.58 -12.54
C VAL A 76 -2.94 -24.76 -11.37
N LYS A 77 -2.08 -24.03 -10.68
CA LYS A 77 -2.45 -23.13 -9.59
C LYS A 77 -2.45 -21.68 -10.10
N ILE A 78 -3.60 -21.03 -10.00
CA ILE A 78 -3.88 -19.69 -10.49
C ILE A 78 -4.04 -18.80 -9.28
N TYR A 79 -3.04 -17.96 -9.01
CA TYR A 79 -3.08 -16.99 -7.92
C TYR A 79 -3.92 -15.79 -8.36
N ALA A 80 -4.88 -15.38 -7.52
CA ALA A 80 -5.79 -14.30 -7.85
C ALA A 80 -6.16 -13.45 -6.63
N ASN A 81 -6.27 -12.13 -6.84
CA ASN A 81 -6.75 -11.19 -5.82
C ASN A 81 -8.26 -11.32 -5.54
N ARG A 82 -8.96 -12.10 -6.37
CA ARG A 82 -10.41 -12.32 -6.33
C ARG A 82 -10.73 -13.80 -6.43
N THR A 83 -11.51 -14.32 -5.47
CA THR A 83 -11.78 -15.76 -5.32
C THR A 83 -13.26 -16.08 -5.09
N ASP A 84 -14.19 -15.30 -5.65
CA ASP A 84 -15.62 -15.61 -5.54
C ASP A 84 -16.09 -16.67 -6.56
N GLU A 85 -17.31 -17.19 -6.35
CA GLU A 85 -17.89 -18.26 -7.18
C GLU A 85 -18.11 -17.85 -8.65
N ARG A 86 -18.39 -16.57 -8.93
CA ARG A 86 -18.59 -16.12 -10.32
C ARG A 86 -17.27 -16.12 -11.05
N PHE A 87 -16.21 -15.66 -10.40
CA PHE A 87 -14.87 -15.69 -10.98
C PHE A 87 -14.35 -17.12 -11.14
N GLN A 88 -14.68 -18.04 -10.20
CA GLN A 88 -14.44 -19.48 -10.38
C GLN A 88 -15.07 -20.02 -11.67
N ARG A 89 -16.31 -19.64 -11.99
CA ARG A 89 -16.97 -20.05 -13.26
C ARG A 89 -16.23 -19.53 -14.48
N VAL A 90 -15.71 -18.30 -14.43
CA VAL A 90 -14.89 -17.75 -15.53
C VAL A 90 -13.65 -18.61 -15.73
N ILE A 91 -12.93 -18.95 -14.66
CA ILE A 91 -11.78 -19.86 -14.70
C ILE A 91 -12.18 -21.22 -15.29
N SER A 92 -13.26 -21.84 -14.81
CA SER A 92 -13.73 -23.13 -15.32
C SER A 92 -14.02 -23.12 -16.82
N LEU A 93 -14.59 -22.03 -17.34
CA LEU A 93 -14.90 -21.86 -18.75
C LEU A 93 -13.66 -21.57 -19.62
N VAL A 94 -12.66 -20.88 -19.08
CA VAL A 94 -11.40 -20.59 -19.78
C VAL A 94 -10.59 -21.87 -19.93
N PHE A 95 -10.50 -22.67 -18.87
CA PHE A 95 -9.75 -23.92 -18.85
C PHE A 95 -10.54 -25.14 -19.34
N ASN A 96 -11.78 -24.94 -19.78
CA ASN A 96 -12.69 -26.01 -20.24
C ASN A 96 -12.75 -27.19 -19.24
N VAL A 97 -12.85 -26.87 -17.95
CA VAL A 97 -12.75 -27.83 -16.85
C VAL A 97 -13.75 -28.98 -16.98
N ASP A 98 -14.99 -28.67 -17.37
CA ASP A 98 -16.05 -29.67 -17.55
C ASP A 98 -15.76 -30.61 -18.73
N LEU A 99 -15.27 -30.06 -19.85
CA LEU A 99 -14.92 -30.83 -21.05
C LEU A 99 -13.82 -31.84 -20.74
N TYR A 100 -12.82 -31.43 -19.97
CA TYR A 100 -11.67 -32.27 -19.60
C TYR A 100 -11.84 -32.98 -18.25
N ARG A 101 -13.03 -32.89 -17.65
CA ARG A 101 -13.39 -33.54 -16.37
C ARG A 101 -12.38 -33.26 -15.25
N CYS A 102 -11.85 -32.05 -15.21
CA CYS A 102 -10.91 -31.60 -14.20
C CYS A 102 -11.65 -31.17 -12.93
N GLU A 103 -10.96 -31.16 -11.79
CA GLU A 103 -11.51 -30.63 -10.53
C GLU A 103 -10.91 -29.25 -10.25
N VAL A 104 -11.74 -28.27 -9.91
CA VAL A 104 -11.28 -26.94 -9.48
C VAL A 104 -11.48 -26.80 -7.98
N LYS A 105 -10.37 -26.71 -7.25
CA LYS A 105 -10.37 -26.31 -5.85
C LYS A 105 -10.23 -24.81 -5.75
N ARG A 106 -11.03 -24.20 -4.88
CA ARG A 106 -10.95 -22.79 -4.54
C ARG A 106 -10.29 -22.66 -3.18
N ASP A 107 -9.28 -21.83 -3.11
CA ASP A 107 -8.61 -21.48 -1.87
C ASP A 107 -8.57 -19.95 -1.73
N PRO A 108 -8.15 -19.40 -0.58
CA PRO A 108 -8.07 -17.97 -0.44
C PRO A 108 -7.14 -17.32 -1.47
N GLU A 109 -6.02 -17.97 -1.82
CA GLU A 109 -4.97 -17.44 -2.72
C GLU A 109 -5.36 -17.52 -4.19
N GLY A 110 -6.37 -18.33 -4.54
CA GLY A 110 -6.82 -18.46 -5.91
C GLY A 110 -7.55 -19.77 -6.20
N PHE A 111 -7.19 -20.38 -7.32
CA PHE A 111 -7.83 -21.58 -7.84
C PHE A 111 -6.79 -22.62 -8.25
N THR A 112 -7.03 -23.88 -7.92
CA THR A 112 -6.20 -25.00 -8.35
C THR A 112 -7.01 -25.92 -9.26
N VAL A 113 -6.62 -26.00 -10.53
CA VAL A 113 -7.19 -26.95 -11.50
C VAL A 113 -6.35 -28.22 -11.45
N MET A 114 -6.94 -29.32 -10.99
CA MET A 114 -6.28 -30.62 -10.87
C MET A 114 -6.61 -31.52 -12.06
N GLU A 115 -5.64 -32.34 -12.46
CA GLU A 115 -5.79 -33.31 -13.55
C GLU A 115 -6.97 -34.25 -13.32
N GLY A 116 -7.84 -34.31 -14.34
CA GLY A 116 -9.02 -35.15 -14.38
C GLY A 116 -8.83 -36.42 -15.20
N THR A 117 -9.94 -36.92 -15.75
CA THR A 117 -9.93 -38.11 -16.64
C THR A 117 -9.84 -37.75 -18.14
N GLY A 118 -9.92 -36.46 -18.49
CA GLY A 118 -9.76 -35.96 -19.86
C GLY A 118 -8.33 -35.52 -20.19
N SER A 119 -8.14 -34.96 -21.40
CA SER A 119 -6.82 -34.50 -21.89
C SER A 119 -6.35 -33.25 -21.14
N PHE A 120 -5.48 -33.43 -20.14
CA PHE A 120 -4.93 -32.33 -19.35
C PHE A 120 -3.92 -31.46 -20.12
N GLU A 121 -3.38 -31.94 -21.25
CA GLU A 121 -2.46 -31.19 -22.11
C GLU A 121 -3.07 -29.88 -22.64
N GLU A 122 -4.37 -29.88 -22.94
CA GLU A 122 -5.06 -28.67 -23.40
C GLU A 122 -5.24 -27.65 -22.26
N VAL A 123 -5.46 -28.12 -21.03
CA VAL A 123 -5.50 -27.26 -19.83
C VAL A 123 -4.13 -26.62 -19.57
N LEU A 124 -3.06 -27.39 -19.74
CA LEU A 124 -1.69 -26.90 -19.60
C LEU A 124 -1.33 -25.87 -20.68
N ARG A 125 -1.79 -26.05 -21.92
CA ARG A 125 -1.59 -25.07 -23.00
C ARG A 125 -2.29 -23.75 -22.68
N GLU A 126 -3.56 -23.79 -22.29
CA GLU A 126 -4.30 -22.59 -21.87
C GLU A 126 -3.66 -21.92 -20.65
N ALA A 127 -3.08 -22.69 -19.73
CA ALA A 127 -2.37 -22.18 -18.57
C ALA A 127 -1.10 -21.43 -18.98
N GLU A 128 -0.34 -21.99 -19.93
CA GLU A 128 0.87 -21.37 -20.46
C GLU A 128 0.54 -20.07 -21.20
N ASP A 129 -0.50 -20.05 -22.03
CA ASP A 129 -0.97 -18.85 -22.72
C ASP A 129 -1.48 -17.78 -21.75
N LEU A 130 -2.16 -18.17 -20.67
CA LEU A 130 -2.53 -17.25 -19.61
C LEU A 130 -1.29 -16.71 -18.88
N ARG A 131 -0.32 -17.57 -18.54
CA ARG A 131 0.92 -17.18 -17.88
C ARG A 131 1.70 -16.16 -18.70
N LEU A 132 1.87 -16.41 -19.99
CA LEU A 132 2.55 -15.49 -20.91
C LEU A 132 1.84 -14.13 -21.00
N ARG A 133 0.51 -14.11 -21.03
CA ARG A 133 -0.27 -12.87 -21.07
C ARG A 133 -0.20 -12.08 -19.76
N VAL A 134 -0.28 -12.77 -18.62
CA VAL A 134 -0.13 -12.15 -17.30
C VAL A 134 1.28 -11.55 -17.17
N ASP A 135 2.30 -12.29 -17.59
CA ASP A 135 3.69 -11.79 -17.58
C ASP A 135 3.87 -10.62 -18.56
N ALA A 136 3.30 -10.67 -19.77
CA ALA A 136 3.35 -9.57 -20.73
C ALA A 136 2.60 -8.32 -20.26
N SER A 137 1.44 -8.48 -19.62
CA SER A 137 0.68 -7.37 -19.04
C SER A 137 1.45 -6.72 -17.90
N LYS A 138 2.10 -7.51 -17.04
CA LYS A 138 2.98 -6.98 -16.00
C LYS A 138 4.18 -6.26 -16.60
N SER A 139 4.81 -6.80 -17.65
CA SER A 139 5.90 -6.12 -18.34
C SER A 139 5.46 -4.83 -19.03
N ALA A 140 4.23 -4.77 -19.56
CA ALA A 140 3.67 -3.53 -20.11
C ALA A 140 3.38 -2.50 -19.01
N MET A 141 2.85 -2.92 -17.86
CA MET A 141 2.69 -2.07 -16.69
C MET A 141 4.04 -1.60 -16.13
N ASP A 142 5.06 -2.46 -16.15
CA ASP A 142 6.43 -2.12 -15.80
C ASP A 142 6.93 -1.02 -16.74
N VAL A 143 6.70 -1.12 -18.06
CA VAL A 143 7.07 -0.07 -19.03
C VAL A 143 6.29 1.23 -18.83
N GLU A 144 4.98 1.16 -18.58
CA GLU A 144 4.10 2.32 -18.39
C GLU A 144 4.39 3.06 -17.06
N ALA A 145 4.76 2.33 -16.01
CA ALA A 145 5.25 2.89 -14.74
C ALA A 145 6.74 3.31 -14.79
N GLY A 146 7.35 3.28 -15.99
CA GLY A 146 8.73 3.68 -16.23
C GLY A 146 9.78 2.75 -15.62
N ILE A 147 9.39 1.54 -15.23
CA ILE A 147 10.21 0.50 -14.60
C ILE A 147 11.22 -0.07 -15.61
N GLN A 148 12.48 0.37 -15.52
CA GLN A 148 13.58 -0.17 -16.32
C GLN A 148 14.12 -1.51 -15.81
N VAL A 149 13.71 -1.92 -14.60
CA VAL A 149 14.17 -3.13 -13.91
C VAL A 149 13.06 -4.17 -13.89
N SER A 150 13.36 -5.44 -14.13
CA SER A 150 12.27 -6.44 -14.21
C SER A 150 11.58 -6.64 -12.86
N ARG A 151 10.25 -6.81 -12.84
CA ARG A 151 9.51 -7.15 -11.62
C ARG A 151 10.09 -8.35 -10.88
N LYS A 152 10.51 -9.40 -11.60
CA LYS A 152 11.11 -10.61 -11.01
C LYS A 152 12.39 -10.28 -10.24
N GLU A 153 13.22 -9.40 -10.78
CA GLU A 153 14.44 -8.92 -10.13
C GLU A 153 14.12 -8.16 -8.84
N VAL A 154 13.16 -7.21 -8.89
CA VAL A 154 12.73 -6.46 -7.68
C VAL A 154 12.20 -7.38 -6.59
N LEU A 155 11.37 -8.37 -6.94
CA LEU A 155 10.83 -9.34 -5.98
C LEU A 155 11.95 -10.20 -5.35
N SER A 156 12.90 -10.67 -6.18
CA SER A 156 14.03 -11.45 -5.67
C SER A 156 14.94 -10.62 -4.77
N PHE A 157 15.17 -9.36 -5.12
CA PHE A 157 15.94 -8.41 -4.33
C PHE A 157 15.27 -8.17 -2.98
N ALA A 158 13.98 -7.80 -2.99
CA ALA A 158 13.21 -7.54 -1.77
C ALA A 158 13.20 -8.73 -0.80
N LYS A 159 12.91 -9.95 -1.30
CA LYS A 159 12.90 -11.17 -0.49
C LYS A 159 14.28 -11.52 0.07
N SER A 160 15.35 -11.19 -0.65
CA SER A 160 16.72 -11.45 -0.18
C SER A 160 17.19 -10.46 0.90
N LYS A 161 16.66 -9.24 0.88
CA LYS A 161 17.10 -8.14 1.76
C LYS A 161 16.21 -8.02 3.00
N GLY A 162 14.90 -8.05 2.82
CA GLY A 162 13.92 -7.93 3.90
C GLY A 162 13.74 -6.52 4.47
N PHE A 163 12.75 -6.37 5.35
CA PHE A 163 12.40 -5.09 5.98
C PHE A 163 13.59 -4.43 6.67
N ASP A 164 14.37 -5.25 7.37
CA ASP A 164 15.43 -4.79 8.26
C ASP A 164 16.65 -4.25 7.50
N HIS A 165 17.02 -4.90 6.40
CA HIS A 165 18.03 -4.37 5.49
C HIS A 165 17.54 -3.08 4.82
N PHE A 166 16.27 -3.02 4.43
CA PHE A 166 15.72 -1.85 3.73
C PHE A 166 15.94 -0.55 4.52
N TRP A 167 15.44 -0.48 5.75
CA TRP A 167 15.52 0.77 6.50
C TRP A 167 16.97 1.12 6.90
N LYS A 168 17.81 0.11 7.19
CA LYS A 168 19.24 0.31 7.51
C LYS A 168 20.01 0.93 6.35
N ASN A 169 19.70 0.52 5.12
CA ASN A 169 20.41 0.99 3.92
C ASN A 169 19.82 2.29 3.38
N VAL A 170 18.50 2.43 3.36
CA VAL A 170 17.85 3.69 2.94
C VAL A 170 18.32 4.85 3.79
N PHE A 171 18.41 4.64 5.10
CA PHE A 171 18.83 5.66 6.06
C PHE A 171 20.25 5.44 6.57
N GLU A 172 21.14 4.85 5.78
CA GLU A 172 22.54 4.60 6.19
C GLU A 172 23.31 5.88 6.52
N GLU A 173 22.87 7.01 5.97
CA GLU A 173 23.43 8.33 6.25
C GLU A 173 22.94 8.93 7.57
N ILE A 174 22.00 8.29 8.26
CA ILE A 174 21.49 8.70 9.57
C ILE A 174 21.96 7.69 10.60
N LYS A 175 22.72 8.14 11.62
CA LYS A 175 23.10 7.30 12.76
C LYS A 175 22.11 7.50 13.92
N GLY A 176 21.80 6.43 14.64
CA GLY A 176 20.74 6.42 15.65
C GLY A 176 19.35 6.56 15.04
N ASN A 177 18.36 6.98 15.84
CA ASN A 177 16.98 7.18 15.37
C ASN A 177 16.35 5.93 14.72
N GLU A 178 16.65 4.73 15.23
CA GLU A 178 16.22 3.48 14.58
C GLU A 178 14.69 3.36 14.50
N VAL A 179 13.98 3.77 15.56
CA VAL A 179 12.50 3.78 15.58
C VAL A 179 11.92 4.71 14.51
N MET A 180 12.56 5.86 14.27
CA MET A 180 12.16 6.79 13.22
C MET A 180 12.33 6.14 11.84
N LYS A 181 13.48 5.51 11.59
CA LYS A 181 13.78 4.83 10.32
C LYS A 181 12.81 3.68 10.06
N GLN A 182 12.58 2.84 11.06
CA GLN A 182 11.63 1.73 11.01
C GLN A 182 10.21 2.22 10.73
N GLY A 183 9.75 3.24 11.47
CA GLY A 183 8.41 3.78 11.28
C GLY A 183 8.20 4.48 9.93
N ILE A 184 9.22 5.16 9.41
CA ILE A 184 9.21 5.68 8.04
C ILE A 184 9.16 4.54 7.02
N ALA A 185 9.91 3.45 7.23
CA ALA A 185 9.86 2.28 6.36
C ALA A 185 8.48 1.60 6.37
N CYS A 186 7.84 1.45 7.54
CA CYS A 186 6.44 0.98 7.61
C CYS A 186 5.50 1.89 6.80
N SER A 187 5.71 3.20 6.86
CA SER A 187 4.91 4.16 6.08
C SER A 187 5.13 3.96 4.58
N LEU A 188 6.38 3.83 4.13
CA LEU A 188 6.72 3.56 2.73
C LEU A 188 6.10 2.27 2.20
N PHE A 189 6.06 1.20 2.98
CA PHE A 189 5.48 -0.08 2.55
C PHE A 189 3.97 -0.21 2.78
N SER A 190 3.33 0.77 3.41
CA SER A 190 1.88 0.75 3.62
C SER A 190 1.11 1.04 2.33
N SER A 191 -0.01 0.32 2.16
CA SER A 191 -0.94 0.57 1.06
C SER A 191 -1.66 1.91 1.29
N PRO A 192 -1.95 2.71 0.25
CA PRO A 192 -2.73 3.95 0.41
C PRO A 192 -4.12 3.72 1.01
N TYR A 193 -4.69 2.51 0.88
CA TYR A 193 -5.98 2.12 1.47
C TYR A 193 -5.86 1.57 2.89
N GLU A 194 -4.66 1.16 3.29
CA GLU A 194 -4.34 0.70 4.64
C GLU A 194 -3.11 1.47 5.17
N PRO A 195 -3.17 2.82 5.24
CA PRO A 195 -1.99 3.63 5.48
C PRO A 195 -1.51 3.54 6.92
N VAL A 196 -0.19 3.51 7.08
CA VAL A 196 0.51 3.69 8.34
C VAL A 196 1.09 5.10 8.32
N HIS A 197 0.38 6.06 8.90
CA HIS A 197 0.88 7.44 9.01
C HIS A 197 1.85 7.54 10.20
N ILE A 198 2.97 8.24 10.00
CA ILE A 198 3.95 8.53 11.06
C ILE A 198 4.09 10.03 11.29
N LEU A 199 4.21 10.42 12.55
CA LEU A 199 4.65 11.74 12.98
C LEU A 199 6.02 11.63 13.66
N VAL A 200 6.97 12.43 13.23
CA VAL A 200 8.31 12.54 13.83
C VAL A 200 8.46 13.93 14.43
N VAL A 201 8.69 13.99 15.74
CA VAL A 201 8.87 15.24 16.49
C VAL A 201 10.29 15.29 17.04
N GLY A 202 11.02 16.37 16.80
CA GLY A 202 12.43 16.46 17.22
C GLY A 202 12.97 17.88 17.23
N ASN A 203 14.11 18.11 17.87
CA ASN A 203 14.80 19.40 17.80
C ASN A 203 15.26 19.70 16.36
N PRO A 204 15.61 20.95 16.02
CA PRO A 204 16.42 21.24 14.85
C PRO A 204 17.71 20.40 14.90
N ALA A 205 18.16 19.90 13.75
CA ALA A 205 19.30 18.98 13.62
C ALA A 205 19.12 17.53 14.13
N SER A 206 17.91 17.09 14.50
CA SER A 206 17.58 15.69 14.84
C SER A 206 17.43 14.74 13.63
N ALA A 207 18.20 14.96 12.55
CA ALA A 207 18.17 14.20 11.29
C ALA A 207 16.83 14.15 10.50
N LYS A 208 15.75 14.79 10.96
CA LYS A 208 14.45 14.85 10.26
C LYS A 208 14.55 15.37 8.83
N THR A 209 15.24 16.49 8.62
CA THR A 209 15.46 17.07 7.30
C THR A 209 16.28 16.13 6.41
N MET A 210 17.27 15.43 6.97
CA MET A 210 18.04 14.43 6.25
C MET A 210 17.18 13.24 5.82
N ALA A 211 16.29 12.75 6.70
CA ALA A 211 15.34 11.70 6.36
C ALA A 211 14.43 12.12 5.21
N LYS A 212 13.87 13.34 5.28
CA LYS A 212 13.09 13.94 4.18
C LYS A 212 13.89 13.98 2.87
N ASP A 213 15.14 14.46 2.91
CA ASP A 213 15.94 14.64 1.70
C ASP A 213 16.29 13.28 1.06
N ILE A 214 16.63 12.28 1.89
CA ILE A 214 16.82 10.89 1.44
C ILE A 214 15.57 10.38 0.73
N LEU A 215 14.40 10.61 1.33
CA LEU A 215 13.12 10.18 0.76
C LEU A 215 12.88 10.81 -0.62
N VAL A 216 12.94 12.14 -0.70
CA VAL A 216 12.66 12.89 -1.93
C VAL A 216 13.68 12.58 -3.05
N GLN A 217 14.93 12.28 -2.69
CA GLN A 217 15.98 11.96 -3.67
C GLN A 217 15.86 10.54 -4.24
N ASN A 218 15.40 9.58 -3.44
CA ASN A 218 15.47 8.16 -3.80
C ASN A 218 14.13 7.56 -4.24
N PHE A 219 13.00 8.19 -3.93
CA PHE A 219 11.67 7.65 -4.23
C PHE A 219 10.82 8.65 -5.02
N SER A 220 10.32 8.21 -6.17
CA SER A 220 9.63 9.08 -7.14
C SER A 220 8.14 9.29 -6.86
N ASP A 221 7.52 8.42 -6.06
CA ASP A 221 6.10 8.53 -5.64
C ASP A 221 5.91 9.41 -4.40
N ILE A 222 6.94 10.17 -4.01
CA ILE A 222 6.91 11.07 -2.85
C ILE A 222 6.47 12.46 -3.26
N VAL A 223 5.44 12.97 -2.57
CA VAL A 223 5.00 14.37 -2.64
C VAL A 223 5.55 15.10 -1.43
N LEU A 224 6.40 16.10 -1.65
CA LEU A 224 6.87 16.98 -0.59
C LEU A 224 5.92 18.17 -0.42
N ILE A 225 5.47 18.37 0.81
CA ILE A 225 4.70 19.54 1.23
C ILE A 225 5.52 20.25 2.32
N GLY A 226 5.88 21.51 2.08
CA GLY A 226 6.52 22.36 3.08
C GLY A 226 5.64 23.53 3.52
N ALA A 227 6.12 24.27 4.52
CA ALA A 227 5.41 25.45 5.05
C ALA A 227 5.09 26.51 3.96
N ASN A 228 5.92 26.66 2.91
CA ASN A 228 5.70 27.63 1.85
C ASN A 228 4.70 27.19 0.76
N SER A 229 4.45 25.88 0.61
CA SER A 229 3.42 25.34 -0.30
C SER A 229 1.99 25.54 0.21
N THR A 230 1.82 25.98 1.47
CA THR A 230 0.53 26.31 2.09
C THR A 230 -0.16 27.54 1.50
N ARG A 231 0.51 28.31 0.62
CA ARG A 231 -0.14 29.45 -0.08
C ARG A 231 -1.28 29.00 -1.00
N ALA A 232 -1.29 27.76 -1.47
CA ALA A 232 -2.41 27.14 -2.20
C ALA A 232 -3.40 26.39 -1.27
N GLY A 233 -3.15 26.37 0.04
CA GLY A 233 -3.83 25.50 0.99
C GLY A 233 -3.35 24.04 0.88
N LEU A 234 -3.37 23.31 2.00
CA LEU A 234 -3.07 21.87 1.98
C LEU A 234 -4.14 21.08 1.24
N VAL A 235 -5.40 21.45 1.46
CA VAL A 235 -6.57 20.79 0.86
C VAL A 235 -7.30 21.72 -0.09
N VAL A 236 -7.48 22.99 0.27
CA VAL A 236 -8.11 23.98 -0.60
C VAL A 236 -7.64 25.38 -0.23
N ASN A 237 -7.42 26.23 -1.22
CA ASN A 237 -7.25 27.64 -0.99
C ASN A 237 -8.62 28.29 -0.73
N ARG A 238 -8.90 28.77 0.50
CA ARG A 238 -10.20 29.42 0.79
C ARG A 238 -10.42 30.77 0.06
N VAL A 239 -9.34 31.42 -0.40
CA VAL A 239 -9.40 32.71 -1.11
C VAL A 239 -9.68 32.50 -2.60
N SER A 240 -8.87 31.70 -3.29
CA SER A 240 -9.03 31.45 -4.74
C SER A 240 -10.00 30.31 -5.04
N GLY A 241 -10.09 29.33 -4.14
CA GLY A 241 -10.83 28.10 -4.35
C GLY A 241 -10.02 26.99 -5.03
N ASP A 242 -8.73 27.18 -5.25
CA ASP A 242 -7.94 26.16 -5.94
C ASP A 242 -7.71 24.93 -5.05
N PRO A 243 -7.72 23.71 -5.61
CA PRO A 243 -7.37 22.50 -4.87
C PRO A 243 -5.94 22.56 -4.33
N GLY A 244 -5.77 22.08 -3.09
CA GLY A 244 -4.48 22.02 -2.40
C GLY A 244 -3.65 20.78 -2.74
N ALA A 245 -2.41 20.72 -2.24
CA ALA A 245 -1.46 19.65 -2.57
C ALA A 245 -1.95 18.23 -2.22
N LEU A 246 -2.69 18.08 -1.11
CA LEU A 246 -3.24 16.78 -0.70
C LEU A 246 -4.28 16.25 -1.68
N THR A 247 -4.97 17.11 -2.44
CA THR A 247 -5.97 16.67 -3.43
C THR A 247 -5.35 15.91 -4.62
N PHE A 248 -4.05 16.14 -4.88
CA PHE A 248 -3.30 15.50 -5.98
C PHE A 248 -2.36 14.38 -5.50
N SER A 249 -2.54 13.94 -4.25
CA SER A 249 -1.66 13.00 -3.58
C SER A 249 -2.22 11.57 -3.52
N ASP A 250 -3.31 11.29 -4.24
CA ASP A 250 -3.91 9.96 -4.27
C ASP A 250 -2.92 8.88 -4.73
N GLY A 251 -2.85 7.77 -4.01
CA GLY A 251 -1.91 6.68 -4.20
C GLY A 251 -0.47 6.97 -3.74
N LYS A 252 -0.13 8.18 -3.31
CA LYS A 252 1.26 8.61 -3.06
C LYS A 252 1.65 8.55 -1.58
N VAL A 253 2.95 8.73 -1.34
CA VAL A 253 3.48 9.02 0.01
C VAL A 253 3.69 10.52 0.11
N VAL A 254 3.07 11.14 1.11
CA VAL A 254 3.16 12.58 1.34
C VAL A 254 4.10 12.84 2.51
N VAL A 255 5.20 13.54 2.24
CA VAL A 255 6.09 14.04 3.29
C VAL A 255 5.67 15.46 3.64
N ILE A 256 5.20 15.66 4.86
CA ILE A 256 4.77 16.95 5.38
C ILE A 256 5.86 17.50 6.28
N ASP A 257 6.58 18.51 5.80
CA ASP A 257 7.62 19.20 6.56
C ASP A 257 7.02 20.37 7.35
N GLU A 258 7.45 20.51 8.60
CA GLU A 258 6.98 21.53 9.54
C GLU A 258 5.46 21.50 9.78
N LEU A 259 4.93 20.33 10.13
CA LEU A 259 3.50 20.16 10.47
C LEU A 259 3.05 21.09 11.60
N ASP A 260 3.96 21.48 12.51
CA ASP A 260 3.73 22.46 13.56
C ASP A 260 3.42 23.88 13.05
N LYS A 261 3.78 24.20 11.79
CA LYS A 261 3.56 25.53 11.18
C LYS A 261 2.35 25.57 10.25
N ILE A 262 1.63 24.46 10.11
CA ILE A 262 0.43 24.42 9.27
C ILE A 262 -0.67 25.26 9.92
N PRO A 263 -1.35 26.14 9.16
CA PRO A 263 -2.45 26.94 9.70
C PRO A 263 -3.59 26.07 10.25
N GLU A 264 -4.15 26.45 11.40
CA GLU A 264 -5.25 25.71 12.06
C GLU A 264 -6.44 25.42 11.14
N GLN A 265 -6.69 26.31 10.17
CA GLN A 265 -7.80 26.22 9.23
C GLN A 265 -7.70 25.03 8.27
N ASP A 266 -6.48 24.55 7.99
CA ASP A 266 -6.24 23.38 7.14
C ASP A 266 -6.14 22.08 7.94
N ILE A 267 -5.98 22.17 9.27
CA ILE A 267 -5.88 21.00 10.16
C ILE A 267 -7.18 20.18 10.10
N GLU A 268 -8.33 20.85 9.97
CA GLU A 268 -9.64 20.19 9.94
C GLU A 268 -9.77 19.22 8.76
N TYR A 269 -9.60 19.75 7.54
CA TYR A 269 -9.65 18.96 6.32
C TYR A 269 -8.52 17.94 6.23
N THR A 270 -7.34 18.27 6.77
CA THR A 270 -6.19 17.35 6.81
C THR A 270 -6.51 16.13 7.66
N TYR A 271 -7.13 16.29 8.84
CA TYR A 271 -7.52 15.12 9.61
C TYR A 271 -8.57 14.31 8.86
N GLU A 272 -9.55 14.91 8.19
CA GLU A 272 -10.58 14.14 7.48
C GLU A 272 -9.95 13.20 6.45
N LEU A 273 -9.06 13.74 5.60
CA LEU A 273 -8.31 12.95 4.63
C LEU A 273 -7.45 11.85 5.30
N LEU A 274 -6.74 12.16 6.40
CA LEU A 274 -5.98 11.15 7.16
C LEU A 274 -6.87 10.08 7.81
N SER A 275 -8.19 10.31 7.96
CA SER A 275 -9.10 9.34 8.60
C SER A 275 -9.51 8.23 7.64
N ASN A 276 -10.00 8.64 6.47
CA ASN A 276 -10.83 7.82 5.60
C ASN A 276 -10.59 8.17 4.13
N GLY A 277 -9.56 8.98 3.82
CA GLY A 277 -9.26 9.41 2.47
C GLY A 277 -10.28 10.39 1.88
N ARG A 278 -11.21 10.94 2.66
CA ARG A 278 -12.28 11.82 2.14
C ARG A 278 -12.55 12.99 3.08
N CYS A 279 -12.63 14.19 2.51
CA CYS A 279 -13.09 15.37 3.23
C CYS A 279 -14.16 16.10 2.43
N ARG A 280 -15.09 16.75 3.13
CA ARG A 280 -16.10 17.60 2.49
C ARG A 280 -15.73 19.05 2.69
N VAL A 281 -15.37 19.72 1.61
CA VAL A 281 -15.11 21.15 1.62
C VAL A 281 -16.41 21.87 1.34
N ASP A 282 -16.90 22.57 2.36
CA ASP A 282 -18.09 23.42 2.29
C ASP A 282 -17.69 24.84 2.70
N THR A 283 -17.29 25.63 1.71
CA THR A 283 -16.97 27.05 1.84
C THR A 283 -17.93 27.84 0.96
N GLY A 284 -18.13 29.13 1.24
CA GLY A 284 -19.03 29.97 0.42
C GLY A 284 -18.69 30.06 -1.07
N LYS A 285 -17.55 29.49 -1.51
CA LYS A 285 -17.12 29.41 -2.92
C LYS A 285 -17.06 27.97 -3.47
N ILE A 286 -16.95 26.95 -2.61
CA ILE A 286 -16.70 25.55 -3.00
C ILE A 286 -17.52 24.63 -2.13
N HIS A 287 -18.29 23.77 -2.79
CA HIS A 287 -19.05 22.70 -2.17
C HIS A 287 -18.66 21.40 -2.89
N GLN A 288 -17.59 20.75 -2.44
CA GLN A 288 -17.06 19.56 -3.10
C GLN A 288 -16.59 18.52 -2.09
N ASP A 289 -16.87 17.26 -2.40
CA ASP A 289 -16.24 16.12 -1.75
C ASP A 289 -14.90 15.84 -2.42
N ILE A 290 -13.83 15.88 -1.63
CA ILE A 290 -12.47 15.58 -2.08
C ILE A 290 -12.13 14.17 -1.57
N GLU A 291 -11.60 13.35 -2.46
CA GLU A 291 -11.11 12.01 -2.16
C GLU A 291 -9.63 11.91 -2.53
N SER A 292 -8.81 11.51 -1.56
CA SER A 292 -7.39 11.26 -1.74
C SER A 292 -6.88 10.29 -0.67
N HIS A 293 -6.48 9.10 -1.11
CA HIS A 293 -5.88 8.06 -0.29
C HIS A 293 -4.36 8.14 -0.38
N PHE A 294 -3.70 8.53 0.70
CA PHE A 294 -2.25 8.67 0.74
C PHE A 294 -1.70 8.16 2.07
N THR A 295 -0.40 7.87 2.10
CA THR A 295 0.33 7.66 3.36
C THR A 295 1.08 8.92 3.74
N ALA A 296 1.07 9.31 5.02
CA ALA A 296 1.69 10.54 5.49
C ALA A 296 2.92 10.27 6.35
N ILE A 297 4.02 10.93 6.03
CA ILE A 297 5.21 11.05 6.87
C ILE A 297 5.30 12.52 7.29
N ALA A 298 4.87 12.83 8.50
CA ALA A 298 4.87 14.18 9.02
C ALA A 298 6.09 14.43 9.91
N LEU A 299 6.71 15.58 9.72
CA LEU A 299 7.83 16.07 10.51
C LEU A 299 7.39 17.34 11.22
N ALA A 300 7.62 17.44 12.52
CA ALA A 300 7.27 18.60 13.32
C ALA A 300 8.40 18.97 14.29
N ASN A 301 8.49 20.25 14.63
CA ASN A 301 9.26 20.70 15.78
C ASN A 301 8.37 20.71 17.04
N PRO A 302 8.97 20.61 18.24
CA PRO A 302 8.27 20.91 19.49
C PRO A 302 7.63 22.29 19.45
N SER A 303 6.61 22.51 20.28
CA SER A 303 5.87 23.78 20.37
C SER A 303 6.77 25.00 20.58
N GLU A 304 7.89 24.80 21.29
CA GLU A 304 8.87 25.84 21.65
C GLU A 304 10.13 25.77 20.78
N GLN A 305 10.00 25.15 19.59
CA GLN A 305 11.04 24.83 18.62
C GLN A 305 12.08 23.81 19.12
N VAL A 306 12.35 23.74 20.42
CA VAL A 306 13.23 22.77 21.07
C VAL A 306 12.57 22.18 22.31
N PHE A 307 12.91 20.93 22.64
CA PHE A 307 12.47 20.31 23.88
C PHE A 307 13.13 20.97 25.10
N VAL A 308 12.31 21.40 26.04
CA VAL A 308 12.70 21.93 27.35
C VAL A 308 12.71 20.80 28.37
N LYS A 309 13.86 20.60 29.03
CA LYS A 309 14.14 19.48 29.94
C LYS A 309 13.19 19.40 31.14
N ASP A 310 12.76 20.54 31.67
CA ASP A 310 11.98 20.63 32.91
C ASP A 310 10.45 20.66 32.67
N ARG A 311 10.00 20.32 31.46
CA ARG A 311 8.58 20.20 31.12
C ARG A 311 8.25 18.80 30.60
N PRO A 312 7.02 18.31 30.84
CA PRO A 312 6.60 17.02 30.29
C PRO A 312 6.76 16.99 28.76
N LEU A 313 7.40 15.95 28.22
CA LEU A 313 7.70 15.87 26.79
C LEU A 313 6.42 15.82 25.93
N MET A 314 5.38 15.12 26.40
CA MET A 314 4.12 14.98 25.65
C MET A 314 3.39 16.31 25.45
N GLU A 315 3.48 17.23 26.41
CA GLU A 315 2.85 18.56 26.32
C GLU A 315 3.56 19.46 25.29
N GLN A 316 4.83 19.16 25.00
CA GLN A 316 5.65 19.95 24.09
C GLN A 316 5.49 19.57 22.62
N ILE A 317 4.62 18.62 22.29
CA ILE A 317 4.33 18.26 20.88
C ILE A 317 3.65 19.42 20.15
N GLY A 318 2.80 20.20 20.84
CA GLY A 318 2.16 21.39 20.27
C GLY A 318 1.10 21.13 19.20
N LEU A 319 0.61 19.88 19.07
CA LEU A 319 -0.42 19.51 18.10
C LEU A 319 -1.70 19.02 18.80
N PRO A 320 -2.89 19.25 18.22
CA PRO A 320 -4.15 18.81 18.83
C PRO A 320 -4.22 17.27 18.99
N PRO A 321 -4.72 16.74 20.13
CA PRO A 321 -4.87 15.30 20.33
C PRO A 321 -5.72 14.59 19.24
N ALA A 322 -6.67 15.32 18.64
CA ALA A 322 -7.47 14.82 17.53
C ALA A 322 -6.62 14.48 16.29
N LEU A 323 -5.59 15.29 16.00
CA LEU A 323 -4.64 15.06 14.92
C LEU A 323 -3.66 13.94 15.29
N LEU A 324 -3.14 13.94 16.52
CA LEU A 324 -2.21 12.91 17.01
C LEU A 324 -2.81 11.50 16.92
N SER A 325 -4.11 11.35 17.18
CA SER A 325 -4.82 10.07 17.03
C SER A 325 -4.83 9.49 15.60
N ARG A 326 -4.43 10.27 14.58
CA ARG A 326 -4.38 9.84 13.17
C ARG A 326 -3.03 9.28 12.74
N PHE A 327 -2.04 9.36 13.62
CA PHE A 327 -0.72 8.79 13.39
C PHE A 327 -0.62 7.46 14.12
N ALA A 328 -0.35 6.41 13.35
CA ALA A 328 -0.07 5.07 13.88
C ALA A 328 1.12 5.11 14.84
N LEU A 329 2.16 5.84 14.45
CA LEU A 329 3.40 6.01 15.19
C LEU A 329 3.66 7.50 15.41
N ILE A 330 4.00 7.88 16.64
CA ILE A 330 4.50 9.23 16.96
C ILE A 330 5.86 9.05 17.60
N VAL A 331 6.91 9.38 16.88
CA VAL A 331 8.30 9.11 17.26
C VAL A 331 8.98 10.40 17.66
N ARG A 332 9.73 10.35 18.77
CA ARG A 332 10.64 11.43 19.15
C ARG A 332 11.99 11.19 18.47
N ALA A 333 12.42 12.11 17.61
CA ALA A 333 13.75 12.06 17.01
C ALA A 333 14.79 12.59 18.01
N GLU A 334 15.90 11.87 18.10
CA GLU A 334 17.02 12.16 18.98
C GLU A 334 18.12 12.91 18.24
N ASP A 335 18.81 13.78 18.96
CA ASP A 335 19.98 14.48 18.45
C ASP A 335 21.16 13.52 18.32
N ILE A 336 21.96 13.68 17.28
CA ILE A 336 23.14 12.86 17.05
C ILE A 336 24.28 13.31 17.98
N GLY A 337 24.91 12.37 18.68
CA GLY A 337 26.10 12.65 19.49
C GLY A 337 27.33 13.00 18.62
N GLU A 338 28.34 13.62 19.22
CA GLU A 338 29.58 14.00 18.51
C GLU A 338 30.32 12.77 17.95
N GLU A 339 30.39 11.69 18.73
CA GLU A 339 31.02 10.43 18.32
C GLU A 339 30.28 9.79 17.13
N ASP A 340 28.95 9.85 17.14
CA ASP A 340 28.12 9.36 16.05
C ASP A 340 28.26 10.19 14.79
N MET A 341 28.36 11.52 14.95
CA MET A 341 28.65 12.43 13.85
C MET A 341 30.02 12.14 13.24
N ARG A 342 31.05 11.88 14.06
CA ARG A 342 32.40 11.54 13.59
C ARG A 342 32.41 10.24 12.79
N ASP A 343 31.76 9.19 13.28
CA ASP A 343 31.66 7.90 12.59
C ASP A 343 30.92 8.03 11.25
N LEU A 344 29.84 8.80 11.23
CA LEU A 344 29.12 9.11 10.00
C LEU A 344 30.00 9.87 8.99
N MET A 345 30.78 10.86 9.43
CA MET A 345 31.73 11.57 8.56
C MET A 345 32.78 10.63 7.97
N LEU A 346 33.36 9.74 8.79
CA LEU A 346 34.32 8.74 8.30
C LEU A 346 33.68 7.84 7.24
N ARG A 347 32.49 7.29 7.50
CA ARG A 347 31.76 6.50 6.50
C ARG A 347 31.55 7.26 5.20
N LYS A 348 31.10 8.52 5.25
CA LYS A 348 30.87 9.35 4.05
C LYS A 348 32.15 9.63 3.25
N MET A 349 33.33 9.61 3.87
CA MET A 349 34.60 9.80 3.17
C MET A 349 35.07 8.55 2.42
N TYR A 350 34.75 7.35 2.93
CA TYR A 350 35.32 6.09 2.43
C TYR A 350 34.33 5.15 1.74
N MET A 351 33.02 5.37 1.89
CA MET A 351 31.98 4.46 1.41
C MET A 351 31.00 5.18 0.46
N SER A 352 30.73 4.58 -0.70
CA SER A 352 29.54 4.92 -1.50
C SER A 352 28.38 4.04 -1.06
N GLY A 353 27.28 4.68 -0.66
CA GLY A 353 26.09 4.03 -0.15
C GLY A 353 25.40 3.06 -1.12
N GLU A 354 24.87 1.93 -0.62
CA GLU A 354 24.17 0.92 -1.43
C GLU A 354 22.97 1.53 -2.17
N ILE A 355 22.23 2.42 -1.50
CA ILE A 355 21.06 3.05 -2.09
C ILE A 355 21.40 3.95 -3.28
N LYS A 356 22.61 4.55 -3.32
CA LYS A 356 23.02 5.43 -4.42
C LYS A 356 23.29 4.65 -5.71
N SER A 357 23.71 3.38 -5.61
CA SER A 357 23.93 2.52 -6.78
C SER A 357 22.67 1.78 -7.19
N LEU A 358 21.77 1.48 -6.24
CA LEU A 358 20.56 0.68 -6.46
C LEU A 358 19.26 1.49 -6.34
N THR A 359 19.29 2.82 -6.49
CA THR A 359 18.14 3.72 -6.25
C THR A 359 16.87 3.24 -6.95
N LYS A 360 16.99 2.81 -8.21
CA LYS A 360 15.86 2.29 -9.00
C LYS A 360 15.24 1.04 -8.37
N LEU A 361 16.06 0.09 -7.88
CA LEU A 361 15.55 -1.12 -7.23
C LEU A 361 14.78 -0.78 -5.96
N TYR A 362 15.29 0.15 -5.14
CA TYR A 362 14.61 0.61 -3.93
C TYR A 362 13.30 1.34 -4.24
N ASP A 363 13.29 2.24 -5.25
CA ASP A 363 12.07 2.93 -5.72
C ASP A 363 10.99 1.94 -6.15
N TYR A 364 11.34 0.99 -7.03
CA TYR A 364 10.38 0.00 -7.52
C TYR A 364 9.98 -1.02 -6.46
N TRP A 365 10.86 -1.34 -5.52
CA TRP A 365 10.53 -2.19 -4.38
C TRP A 365 9.37 -1.57 -3.60
N VAL A 366 9.48 -0.30 -3.20
CA VAL A 366 8.39 0.39 -2.49
C VAL A 366 7.11 0.41 -3.34
N LYS A 367 7.19 0.81 -4.61
CA LYS A 367 6.03 0.87 -5.52
C LYS A 367 5.26 -0.44 -5.60
N LEU A 368 5.98 -1.54 -5.84
CA LEU A 368 5.37 -2.85 -5.99
C LEU A 368 4.86 -3.40 -4.66
N ALA A 369 5.59 -3.18 -3.56
CA ALA A 369 5.21 -3.66 -2.24
C ALA A 369 3.89 -3.02 -1.76
N ARG A 370 3.68 -1.73 -2.04
CA ARG A 370 2.44 -1.02 -1.69
C ARG A 370 1.18 -1.56 -2.40
N GLN A 371 1.37 -2.22 -3.55
CA GLN A 371 0.31 -2.89 -4.31
C GLN A 371 0.09 -4.34 -3.86
N HIS A 372 1.00 -4.91 -3.06
CA HIS A 372 0.90 -6.29 -2.61
C HIS A 372 -0.15 -6.45 -1.50
N ASN A 373 -0.97 -7.48 -1.63
CA ASN A 373 -2.04 -7.78 -0.70
C ASN A 373 -1.65 -8.94 0.24
N SER A 374 -0.91 -8.61 1.31
CA SER A 374 -0.55 -9.55 2.37
C SER A 374 -1.78 -9.96 3.18
N ARG A 375 -1.83 -11.22 3.61
CA ARG A 375 -2.89 -11.78 4.47
C ARG A 375 -2.33 -12.20 5.81
N LEU A 376 -3.19 -12.32 6.81
CA LEU A 376 -2.79 -12.82 8.13
C LEU A 376 -2.67 -14.35 8.10
N ARG A 377 -1.45 -14.86 8.29
CA ARG A 377 -1.12 -16.29 8.42
C ARG A 377 -0.56 -16.66 9.79
N ALA A 378 -0.28 -15.66 10.63
CA ALA A 378 0.14 -15.82 12.00
C ALA A 378 -0.79 -16.72 12.83
N SER A 379 -0.22 -17.40 13.81
CA SER A 379 -0.93 -18.30 14.72
C SER A 379 -1.91 -17.52 15.61
N LYS A 380 -3.04 -18.15 15.96
CA LYS A 380 -4.06 -17.52 16.83
C LYS A 380 -3.48 -17.09 18.19
N ALA A 381 -2.51 -17.84 18.71
CA ALA A 381 -1.86 -17.55 19.99
C ALA A 381 -1.02 -16.27 19.89
N SER A 382 -0.21 -16.14 18.83
CA SER A 382 0.61 -14.95 18.58
C SER A 382 -0.24 -13.72 18.32
N VAL A 383 -1.32 -13.85 17.54
CA VAL A 383 -2.30 -12.77 17.31
C VAL A 383 -2.94 -12.30 18.61
N THR A 384 -3.36 -13.22 19.48
CA THR A 384 -3.99 -12.87 20.77
C THR A 384 -2.99 -12.13 21.67
N THR A 385 -1.77 -12.66 21.76
CA THR A 385 -0.69 -12.06 22.57
C THR A 385 -0.34 -10.64 22.07
N TYR A 386 -0.23 -10.48 20.75
CA TYR A 386 0.01 -9.20 20.11
C TYR A 386 -1.09 -8.18 20.47
N ILE A 387 -2.36 -8.55 20.28
CA ILE A 387 -3.51 -7.68 20.56
C ILE A 387 -3.55 -7.29 22.04
N ASP A 388 -3.32 -8.22 22.96
CA ASP A 388 -3.34 -7.95 24.40
C ASP A 388 -2.25 -6.94 24.81
N LYS A 389 -1.04 -7.07 24.24
CA LYS A 389 0.06 -6.14 24.50
C LYS A 389 -0.21 -4.77 23.90
N VAL A 390 -0.68 -4.69 22.65
CA VAL A 390 -1.07 -3.42 22.03
C VAL A 390 -2.19 -2.75 22.82
N LEU A 391 -3.20 -3.49 23.26
CA LEU A 391 -4.31 -2.95 24.03
C LEU A 391 -3.86 -2.36 25.37
N ARG A 392 -2.89 -2.99 26.05
CA ARG A 392 -2.29 -2.43 27.28
C ARG A 392 -1.61 -1.09 27.00
N LEU A 393 -0.81 -1.00 25.93
CA LEU A 393 -0.14 0.24 25.53
C LEU A 393 -1.17 1.33 25.15
N VAL A 394 -2.19 0.99 24.36
CA VAL A 394 -3.26 1.92 23.98
C VAL A 394 -3.96 2.47 25.21
N ASN A 395 -4.31 1.62 26.18
CA ASN A 395 -4.96 2.07 27.41
C ASN A 395 -4.06 2.95 28.27
N ALA A 396 -2.75 2.67 28.34
CA ALA A 396 -1.80 3.47 29.12
C ALA A 396 -1.65 4.90 28.58
N PHE A 397 -1.77 5.09 27.27
CA PHE A 397 -1.62 6.39 26.59
C PHE A 397 -2.96 7.00 26.14
N ARG A 398 -4.11 6.47 26.58
CA ARG A 398 -5.43 6.93 26.14
C ARG A 398 -5.73 8.36 26.59
N ASP A 399 -5.48 8.64 27.86
CA ASP A 399 -5.82 9.90 28.52
C ASP A 399 -4.64 10.87 28.59
N THR A 400 -3.56 10.60 27.84
CA THR A 400 -2.39 11.46 27.76
C THR A 400 -2.48 12.39 26.53
N PRO A 401 -1.65 13.45 26.44
CA PRO A 401 -1.63 14.32 25.27
C PRO A 401 -1.37 13.57 23.94
N LEU A 402 -0.62 12.45 23.97
CA LEU A 402 -0.39 11.59 22.81
C LEU A 402 -1.66 10.89 22.28
N ARG A 403 -2.63 10.66 23.17
CA ARG A 403 -3.95 10.06 22.90
C ARG A 403 -3.94 8.83 21.99
N ARG A 404 -3.88 7.64 22.59
CA ARG A 404 -4.10 6.36 21.90
C ARG A 404 -5.53 5.87 22.13
N ASP A 405 -6.36 5.94 21.09
CA ASP A 405 -7.79 5.62 21.16
C ASP A 405 -8.17 4.37 20.33
N ALA A 406 -9.48 4.15 20.13
CA ALA A 406 -9.99 2.98 19.41
C ALA A 406 -9.49 2.86 17.96
N ARG A 407 -9.04 3.96 17.33
CA ARG A 407 -8.44 3.94 15.98
C ARG A 407 -7.15 3.13 15.92
N MET A 408 -6.48 2.93 17.05
CA MET A 408 -5.29 2.09 17.12
C MET A 408 -5.57 0.64 16.74
N SER A 409 -6.84 0.19 16.76
CA SER A 409 -7.22 -1.14 16.25
C SER A 409 -6.90 -1.32 14.76
N ASP A 410 -7.13 -0.29 13.93
CA ASP A 410 -6.76 -0.31 12.53
C ASP A 410 -5.23 -0.34 12.38
N TYR A 411 -4.52 0.52 13.11
CA TYR A 411 -3.06 0.60 13.02
C TYR A 411 -2.35 -0.65 13.53
N ALA A 412 -2.89 -1.32 14.54
CA ALA A 412 -2.41 -2.62 15.03
C ALA A 412 -2.47 -3.69 13.94
N ARG A 413 -3.45 -3.63 13.03
CA ARG A 413 -3.48 -4.51 11.87
C ARG A 413 -2.54 -4.03 10.76
N ARG A 414 -2.49 -2.72 10.49
CA ARG A 414 -1.76 -2.16 9.33
C ARG A 414 -0.23 -2.24 9.49
N LEU A 415 0.29 -2.09 10.70
CA LEU A 415 1.73 -2.18 11.01
C LEU A 415 2.37 -3.50 10.53
N PRO A 416 1.92 -4.68 11.02
CA PRO A 416 2.49 -5.95 10.58
C PRO A 416 2.24 -6.22 9.09
N MET A 417 1.11 -5.75 8.53
CA MET A 417 0.87 -5.84 7.09
C MET A 417 1.88 -5.03 6.27
N ALA A 418 2.25 -3.82 6.71
CA ALA A 418 3.27 -3.02 6.04
C ALA A 418 4.66 -3.68 6.11
N ILE A 419 5.01 -4.33 7.23
CA ILE A 419 6.26 -5.09 7.38
C ILE A 419 6.26 -6.27 6.39
N ALA A 420 5.24 -7.11 6.40
CA ALA A 420 5.17 -8.29 5.52
C ALA A 420 5.14 -7.92 4.02
N ARG A 421 4.50 -6.78 3.66
CA ARG A 421 4.52 -6.24 2.29
C ARG A 421 5.91 -5.94 1.78
N SER A 422 6.84 -5.52 2.65
CA SER A 422 8.23 -5.28 2.26
C SER A 422 8.90 -6.54 1.70
N GLU A 423 8.42 -7.73 2.01
CA GLU A 423 8.99 -8.99 1.52
C GLU A 423 8.06 -9.71 0.53
N PHE A 424 6.95 -9.07 0.11
CA PHE A 424 5.93 -9.67 -0.75
C PHE A 424 5.42 -11.01 -0.19
N ARG A 425 5.19 -11.06 1.12
CA ARG A 425 4.68 -12.24 1.83
C ARG A 425 3.49 -11.91 2.72
N ASP A 426 2.84 -12.96 3.18
CA ASP A 426 1.80 -12.89 4.19
C ASP A 426 2.40 -12.58 5.58
N VAL A 427 1.56 -12.06 6.47
CA VAL A 427 1.92 -11.73 7.86
C VAL A 427 2.05 -13.01 8.68
N GLU A 428 3.22 -13.23 9.26
CA GLU A 428 3.59 -14.35 10.12
C GLU A 428 3.83 -13.89 11.56
N ASP A 429 4.19 -14.82 12.45
CA ASP A 429 4.35 -14.54 13.89
C ASP A 429 5.46 -13.51 14.15
N GLU A 430 6.56 -13.58 13.41
CA GLU A 430 7.72 -12.69 13.53
C GLU A 430 7.37 -11.23 13.17
N ASP A 431 6.43 -11.01 12.24
CA ASP A 431 5.99 -9.65 11.88
C ASP A 431 5.17 -9.00 12.98
N LEU A 432 4.40 -9.81 13.73
CA LEU A 432 3.62 -9.31 14.87
C LEU A 432 4.55 -8.88 16.00
N GLU A 433 5.62 -9.65 16.24
CA GLU A 433 6.65 -9.30 17.22
C GLU A 433 7.37 -8.01 16.82
N LEU A 434 7.86 -7.92 15.58
CA LEU A 434 8.53 -6.72 15.08
C LEU A 434 7.60 -5.49 15.07
N ALA A 435 6.33 -5.65 14.67
CA ALA A 435 5.35 -4.57 14.71
C ALA A 435 5.10 -4.07 16.13
N LEU A 436 5.08 -4.97 17.11
CA LEU A 436 4.92 -4.62 18.51
C LEU A 436 6.14 -3.86 19.03
N ASP A 437 7.35 -4.34 18.71
CA ASP A 437 8.59 -3.70 19.14
C ASP A 437 8.68 -2.26 18.60
N ILE A 438 8.35 -2.06 17.33
CA ILE A 438 8.30 -0.71 16.72
C ILE A 438 7.23 0.16 17.41
N PHE A 439 6.05 -0.39 17.67
CA PHE A 439 4.96 0.36 18.32
C PHE A 439 5.33 0.75 19.76
N GLU A 440 5.88 -0.18 20.54
CA GLU A 440 6.33 0.07 21.91
C GLU A 440 7.47 1.10 21.93
N ALA A 441 8.49 0.93 21.09
CA ALA A 441 9.62 1.85 21.01
C ALA A 441 9.18 3.26 20.59
N SER A 442 8.14 3.39 19.74
CA SER A 442 7.57 4.70 19.40
C SER A 442 6.97 5.42 20.61
N LEU A 443 6.48 4.68 21.60
CA LEU A 443 5.89 5.21 22.83
C LEU A 443 6.93 5.45 23.93
N GLN A 444 8.01 4.65 23.98
CA GLN A 444 9.08 4.80 24.97
C GLN A 444 9.78 6.17 24.92
N GLY A 445 9.79 6.82 23.75
CA GLY A 445 10.26 8.20 23.59
C GLY A 445 9.44 9.26 24.33
N TRP A 446 8.31 8.86 24.93
CA TRP A 446 7.34 9.72 25.60
C TRP A 446 6.97 9.16 26.98
N PRO A 447 7.74 9.49 28.03
CA PRO A 447 7.52 8.95 29.37
C PRO A 447 6.20 9.47 29.97
N LEU A 448 5.45 8.58 30.64
CA LEU A 448 4.16 8.88 31.29
C LEU A 448 4.27 9.76 32.54
N LYS A 449 5.49 9.94 33.08
CA LYS A 449 5.82 10.81 34.22
C LYS A 449 7.22 11.35 34.09
#